data_AF-A0A3R8SBV0-F1
#
_entry.id   AF-A0A3R8SBV0-F1
#
_cell.length_a   1.000
_cell.length_b   1.000
_cell.length_c   1.000
_cell.angle_alpha   90.00
_cell.angle_beta   90.00
_cell.angle_gamma   90.00
#
_symmetry.space_group_name_H-M   'P 1'
#
loop_
_entity.id
_entity.type
_entity.pdbx_description
1 polymer ?
#
loop_
_entity_poly.entity_id
_entity_poly.type
_entity_poly.pdbx_seq_one_letter_code
_entity_poly.pdbx_strand_id
1 'polypeptide(L)'
;MLGFIYALIGVAVLIALLHYKKVKTDTRRRTYIQNYNLTFLRPKLRKYHPALSDTDLAQVESGLKQFFLANLLLKDQSLAMPSKVVDTLWHEFILHTKTYHEFCQQAFGRFLHHCPSEAMQGSNKAQLSIRKTWRACCSIASISPRKPHQLPILFALDAQLHIPDGYYYTTAEFQSDQTEPKHDDTLAIYAGNIGCTTLKSGDGNADGADSSASSCSSGSSCGSGCSS
;
A
#
# COMPACT_ATOMS: atom_id res chain seq x y z
N MET A 1 -46.24 -15.76 18.11
CA MET A 1 -45.47 -16.65 17.21
C MET A 1 -45.31 -16.07 15.80
N LEU A 2 -46.39 -15.76 15.07
CA LEU A 2 -46.31 -15.23 13.69
C LEU A 2 -45.53 -13.90 13.56
N GLY A 3 -45.76 -12.92 14.45
CA GLY A 3 -45.03 -11.65 14.41
C GLY A 3 -43.51 -11.78 14.59
N PHE A 4 -43.07 -12.75 15.41
CA PHE A 4 -41.65 -13.05 15.59
C PHE A 4 -41.04 -13.68 14.32
N ILE A 5 -41.79 -14.54 13.64
CA ILE A 5 -41.36 -15.14 12.36
C ILE A 5 -41.22 -14.07 11.28
N TYR A 6 -42.18 -13.15 11.15
CA TYR A 6 -42.08 -12.04 10.19
C TYR A 6 -40.90 -11.10 10.49
N ALA A 7 -40.62 -10.83 11.76
CA ALA A 7 -39.45 -10.05 12.16
C ALA A 7 -38.14 -10.73 11.76
N LEU A 8 -38.01 -12.04 12.01
CA LEU A 8 -36.82 -12.81 11.60
C LEU A 8 -36.62 -12.83 10.09
N ILE A 9 -37.70 -13.02 9.31
CA ILE A 9 -37.65 -12.96 7.84
C ILE A 9 -37.21 -11.56 7.40
N GLY A 10 -37.77 -10.50 7.97
CA GLY A 10 -37.40 -9.12 7.66
C GLY A 10 -35.90 -8.85 7.90
N VAL A 11 -35.36 -9.31 9.02
CA VAL A 11 -33.93 -9.20 9.34
C VAL A 11 -33.07 -10.00 8.36
N ALA A 12 -33.44 -11.24 8.05
CA ALA A 12 -32.71 -12.07 7.09
C ALA A 12 -32.67 -11.44 5.69
N VAL A 13 -33.80 -10.90 5.22
CA VAL A 13 -33.89 -10.18 3.94
C VAL A 13 -33.01 -8.93 3.96
N LEU A 14 -33.03 -8.14 5.03
CA LEU A 14 -32.19 -6.96 5.17
C LEU A 14 -30.70 -7.33 5.11
N ILE A 15 -30.27 -8.36 5.84
CA ILE A 15 -28.88 -8.86 5.82
C ILE A 15 -28.50 -9.30 4.41
N ALA A 16 -29.36 -10.05 3.71
CA ALA A 16 -29.11 -10.49 2.35
C ALA A 16 -28.96 -9.31 1.37
N LEU A 17 -29.80 -8.28 1.48
CA LEU A 17 -29.72 -7.06 0.67
C LEU A 17 -28.43 -6.28 0.92
N LEU A 18 -28.02 -6.13 2.18
CA LEU A 18 -26.77 -5.46 2.55
C LEU A 18 -25.56 -6.24 2.03
N HIS A 19 -25.57 -7.57 2.16
CA HIS A 19 -24.53 -8.44 1.63
C HIS A 19 -24.44 -8.34 0.10
N TYR A 20 -25.57 -8.42 -0.60
CA TYR A 20 -25.64 -8.26 -2.05
C TYR A 20 -25.07 -6.91 -2.50
N LYS A 21 -25.49 -5.81 -1.86
CA LYS A 21 -24.96 -4.46 -2.15
C LYS A 21 -23.45 -4.38 -1.95
N LYS A 22 -22.93 -4.97 -0.87
CA LYS A 22 -21.50 -5.01 -0.57
C LYS A 22 -20.73 -5.79 -1.62
N VAL A 23 -21.16 -7.01 -1.95
CA VAL A 23 -20.52 -7.85 -2.98
C VAL A 23 -20.54 -7.15 -4.33
N LYS A 24 -21.67 -6.60 -4.75
CA LYS A 24 -21.80 -5.85 -6.02
C LYS A 24 -20.85 -4.66 -6.08
N THR A 25 -20.74 -3.91 -4.98
CA THR A 25 -19.86 -2.74 -4.89
C THR A 25 -18.38 -3.15 -4.94
N ASP A 26 -17.99 -4.17 -4.17
CA ASP A 26 -16.61 -4.66 -4.14
C ASP A 26 -16.20 -5.23 -5.51
N THR A 27 -17.08 -5.95 -6.21
CA THR A 27 -16.83 -6.42 -7.58
C THR A 27 -16.64 -5.26 -8.55
N ARG A 28 -17.52 -4.25 -8.54
CA ARG A 28 -17.38 -3.06 -9.39
C ARG A 28 -16.05 -2.35 -9.17
N ARG A 29 -15.64 -2.17 -7.91
CA ARG A 29 -14.38 -1.51 -7.53
C ARG A 29 -13.16 -2.31 -7.99
N ARG A 30 -13.18 -3.64 -7.84
CA ARG A 30 -12.12 -4.53 -8.35
C ARG A 30 -11.96 -4.40 -9.86
N THR A 31 -13.05 -4.50 -10.61
CA THR A 31 -13.02 -4.35 -12.07
C THR A 31 -12.53 -2.97 -12.49
N TYR A 32 -12.93 -1.92 -11.78
CA TYR A 32 -12.45 -0.56 -12.02
C TYR A 32 -10.92 -0.46 -11.87
N ILE A 33 -10.34 -0.98 -10.78
CA ILE A 33 -8.88 -0.95 -10.55
C ILE A 33 -8.13 -1.75 -11.64
N GLN A 34 -8.62 -2.95 -11.96
CA GLN A 34 -7.97 -3.82 -12.95
C GLN A 34 -7.92 -3.19 -14.35
N ASN A 35 -9.01 -2.53 -14.75
CA ASN A 35 -9.15 -1.93 -16.08
C ASN A 35 -8.68 -0.48 -16.14
N TYR A 36 -8.23 0.11 -15.02
CA TYR A 36 -7.77 1.48 -15.00
C TYR A 36 -6.56 1.67 -15.91
N ASN A 37 -6.57 2.72 -16.73
CA ASN A 37 -5.50 3.01 -17.67
C ASN A 37 -4.41 3.84 -16.97
N LEU A 38 -3.21 3.26 -16.83
CA LEU A 38 -2.03 3.90 -16.22
C LEU A 38 -0.96 4.28 -17.25
N THR A 39 -1.20 4.07 -18.55
CA THR A 39 -0.16 4.25 -19.58
C THR A 39 0.34 5.68 -19.69
N PHE A 40 -0.46 6.66 -19.26
CA PHE A 40 -0.08 8.07 -19.21
C PHE A 40 1.09 8.36 -18.25
N LEU A 41 1.38 7.46 -17.31
CA LEU A 41 2.49 7.58 -16.36
C LEU A 41 3.82 7.04 -16.91
N ARG A 42 3.78 6.20 -17.97
CA ARG A 42 4.97 5.55 -18.54
C ARG A 42 6.09 6.51 -18.93
N PRO A 43 5.83 7.67 -19.59
CA PRO A 43 6.90 8.57 -20.00
C PRO A 43 7.74 9.08 -18.81
N LYS A 44 7.07 9.30 -17.67
CA LYS A 44 7.71 9.78 -16.45
C LYS A 44 8.52 8.67 -15.78
N LEU A 45 7.97 7.46 -15.70
CA LEU A 45 8.71 6.31 -15.16
C LEU A 45 9.96 6.00 -16.01
N ARG A 46 9.87 6.07 -17.34
CA ARG A 46 11.01 5.88 -18.25
C ARG A 46 12.11 6.93 -18.05
N LYS A 47 11.77 8.14 -17.60
CA LYS A 47 12.78 9.16 -17.28
C LYS A 47 13.64 8.74 -16.08
N TYR A 48 13.04 8.09 -15.07
CA TYR A 48 13.75 7.61 -13.88
C TYR A 48 14.45 6.26 -14.13
N HIS A 49 13.87 5.41 -14.98
CA HIS A 49 14.43 4.11 -15.35
C HIS A 49 14.49 3.95 -16.88
N PRO A 50 15.49 4.54 -17.57
CA PRO A 50 15.59 4.51 -19.03
C PRO A 50 15.79 3.11 -19.62
N ALA A 51 16.28 2.15 -18.83
CA ALA A 51 16.54 0.78 -19.26
C ALA A 51 15.26 -0.08 -19.36
N LEU A 52 14.11 0.37 -18.84
CA LEU A 52 12.88 -0.42 -18.83
C LEU A 52 12.20 -0.43 -20.20
N SER A 53 11.89 -1.64 -20.68
CA SER A 53 11.10 -1.86 -21.90
C SER A 53 9.61 -1.57 -21.69
N ASP A 54 8.82 -1.50 -22.78
CA ASP A 54 7.37 -1.35 -22.68
C ASP A 54 6.68 -2.52 -21.95
N THR A 55 7.26 -3.72 -22.03
CA THR A 55 6.80 -4.90 -21.29
C THR A 55 7.03 -4.72 -19.80
N ASP A 56 8.21 -4.25 -19.41
CA ASP A 56 8.56 -4.02 -18.00
C ASP A 56 7.65 -2.95 -17.38
N LEU A 57 7.39 -1.85 -18.12
CA LEU A 57 6.46 -0.81 -17.69
C LEU A 57 5.04 -1.36 -17.47
N ALA A 58 4.57 -2.28 -18.33
CA ALA A 58 3.29 -2.95 -18.15
C ALA A 58 3.26 -3.86 -16.90
N GLN A 59 4.40 -4.47 -16.56
CA GLN A 59 4.53 -5.24 -15.31
C GLN A 59 4.50 -4.34 -14.08
N VAL A 60 5.16 -3.17 -14.10
CA VAL A 60 5.10 -2.19 -13.01
C VAL A 60 3.66 -1.67 -12.81
N GLU A 61 2.94 -1.37 -13.90
CA GLU A 61 1.51 -1.02 -13.84
C GLU A 61 0.66 -2.13 -13.21
N SER A 62 0.95 -3.40 -13.55
CA SER A 62 0.28 -4.56 -12.97
C SER A 62 0.58 -4.71 -11.48
N GLY A 63 1.82 -4.44 -11.06
CA GLY A 63 2.22 -4.35 -9.66
C GLY A 63 1.43 -3.28 -8.90
N LEU A 64 1.33 -2.07 -9.46
CA LEU A 64 0.57 -0.98 -8.85
C LEU A 64 -0.92 -1.33 -8.70
N LYS A 65 -1.52 -1.95 -9.72
CA LYS A 65 -2.90 -2.46 -9.64
C LYS A 65 -3.05 -3.53 -8.56
N GLN A 66 -2.10 -4.45 -8.43
CA GLN A 66 -2.12 -5.45 -7.35
C GLN A 66 -2.07 -4.79 -5.97
N PHE A 67 -1.25 -3.75 -5.79
CA PHE A 67 -1.21 -2.99 -4.54
C PHE A 67 -2.53 -2.28 -4.23
N PHE A 68 -3.17 -1.66 -5.23
CA PHE A 68 -4.49 -1.06 -5.04
C PHE A 68 -5.57 -2.09 -4.71
N LEU A 69 -5.54 -3.27 -5.34
CA LEU A 69 -6.43 -4.37 -4.98
C LEU A 69 -6.21 -4.85 -3.55
N ALA A 70 -4.96 -4.86 -3.06
CA ALA A 70 -4.65 -5.20 -1.67
C ALA A 70 -5.25 -4.16 -0.69
N ASN A 71 -5.13 -2.87 -1.00
CA ASN A 71 -5.75 -1.80 -0.21
C ASN A 71 -7.29 -1.89 -0.24
N LEU A 72 -7.89 -2.26 -1.37
CA LEU A 72 -9.33 -2.50 -1.45
C LEU A 72 -9.78 -3.70 -0.59
N LEU A 73 -8.97 -4.77 -0.55
CA LEU A 73 -9.25 -5.97 0.23
C LEU A 73 -9.17 -5.71 1.74
N LEU A 74 -8.13 -4.99 2.18
CA LEU A 74 -7.85 -4.77 3.59
C LEU A 74 -8.42 -3.45 4.15
N LYS A 75 -9.00 -2.61 3.29
CA LYS A 75 -9.74 -1.38 3.61
C LYS A 75 -8.99 -0.46 4.56
N ASP A 76 -9.29 -0.48 5.86
CA ASP A 76 -8.75 0.46 6.85
C ASP A 76 -7.41 0.01 7.44
N GLN A 77 -6.79 -1.02 6.86
CA GLN A 77 -5.47 -1.45 7.28
C GLN A 77 -4.40 -0.74 6.48
N SER A 78 -3.43 -0.27 7.25
CA SER A 78 -2.18 0.27 6.75
C SER A 78 -1.34 -0.82 6.10
N LEU A 79 -0.97 -0.59 4.83
CA LEU A 79 -0.15 -1.47 4.00
C LEU A 79 1.18 -0.82 3.64
N ALA A 80 2.14 -1.67 3.33
CA ALA A 80 3.49 -1.33 2.99
C ALA A 80 3.69 -1.47 1.48
N MET A 81 4.41 -0.56 0.83
CA MET A 81 4.78 -0.74 -0.57
C MET A 81 6.05 -1.60 -0.67
N PRO A 82 6.00 -2.86 -1.15
CA PRO A 82 7.15 -3.76 -1.14
C PRO A 82 8.01 -3.62 -2.42
N SER A 83 7.82 -2.58 -3.23
CA SER A 83 8.58 -2.40 -4.46
C SER A 83 8.87 -0.92 -4.70
N LYS A 84 10.15 -0.57 -4.84
CA LYS A 84 10.59 0.79 -5.11
C LYS A 84 10.14 1.28 -6.49
N VAL A 85 10.23 0.44 -7.52
CA VAL A 85 9.82 0.87 -8.88
C VAL A 85 8.31 1.11 -8.95
N VAL A 86 7.51 0.31 -8.23
CA VAL A 86 6.07 0.53 -8.11
C VAL A 86 5.76 1.75 -7.27
N ASP A 87 6.53 2.01 -6.21
CA ASP A 87 6.40 3.22 -5.39
C ASP A 87 6.67 4.48 -6.22
N THR A 88 7.70 4.49 -7.06
CA THR A 88 7.98 5.57 -8.01
C THR A 88 6.80 5.84 -8.94
N LEU A 89 6.19 4.79 -9.49
CA LEU A 89 5.00 4.93 -10.33
C LEU A 89 3.80 5.48 -9.55
N TRP A 90 3.60 5.03 -8.31
CA TRP A 90 2.51 5.52 -7.46
C TRP A 90 2.72 7.00 -7.09
N HIS A 91 3.95 7.40 -6.76
CA HIS A 91 4.30 8.80 -6.52
C HIS A 91 3.95 9.69 -7.71
N GLU A 92 4.33 9.29 -8.93
CA GLU A 92 3.95 10.07 -10.13
C GLU A 92 2.42 10.16 -10.25
N PHE A 93 1.69 9.07 -9.97
CA PHE A 93 0.23 9.11 -10.04
C PHE A 93 -0.38 10.13 -9.06
N ILE A 94 0.16 10.24 -7.84
CA ILE A 94 -0.30 11.20 -6.82
C ILE A 94 -0.14 12.64 -7.31
N LEU A 95 0.89 12.95 -8.09
CA LEU A 95 1.11 14.28 -8.67
C LEU A 95 0.02 14.68 -9.67
N HIS A 96 -0.65 13.70 -10.29
CA HIS A 96 -1.88 13.95 -11.06
C HIS A 96 -3.09 14.10 -10.12
N THR A 97 -3.05 15.10 -9.25
CA THR A 97 -3.92 15.25 -8.06
C THR A 97 -5.41 15.08 -8.34
N LYS A 98 -5.94 15.72 -9.39
CA LYS A 98 -7.35 15.58 -9.79
C LYS A 98 -7.69 14.13 -10.20
N THR A 99 -6.91 13.58 -11.12
CA THR A 99 -7.08 12.22 -11.64
C THR A 99 -6.94 11.19 -10.52
N TYR A 100 -5.96 11.37 -9.63
CA TYR A 100 -5.73 10.50 -8.49
C TYR A 100 -6.87 10.57 -7.48
N HIS A 101 -7.40 11.76 -7.19
CA HIS A 101 -8.55 11.94 -6.32
C HIS A 101 -9.78 11.21 -6.89
N GLU A 102 -10.11 11.43 -8.16
CA GLU A 102 -11.23 10.77 -8.84
C GLU A 102 -11.07 9.25 -8.85
N PHE A 103 -9.85 8.76 -9.13
CA PHE A 103 -9.53 7.35 -9.04
C PHE A 103 -9.80 6.79 -7.63
N CYS A 104 -9.30 7.46 -6.58
CA CYS A 104 -9.49 7.01 -5.21
C CYS A 104 -10.98 6.95 -4.80
N GLN A 105 -11.77 7.94 -5.21
CA GLN A 105 -13.21 7.93 -4.94
C GLN A 105 -13.91 6.76 -5.62
N GLN A 106 -13.57 6.46 -6.88
CA GLN A 106 -14.17 5.35 -7.61
C GLN A 106 -13.66 3.98 -7.13
N ALA A 107 -12.37 3.85 -6.83
CA ALA A 107 -11.72 2.61 -6.42
C ALA A 107 -12.02 2.25 -4.96
N PHE A 108 -11.96 3.21 -4.04
CA PHE A 108 -12.00 2.96 -2.60
C PHE A 108 -13.20 3.64 -1.91
N GLY A 109 -13.79 4.67 -2.51
CA GLY A 109 -14.80 5.53 -1.87
C GLY A 109 -14.21 6.42 -0.78
N ARG A 110 -12.88 6.57 -0.77
CA ARG A 110 -12.12 7.44 0.12
C ARG A 110 -10.77 7.75 -0.53
N PHE A 111 -10.11 8.81 -0.08
CA PHE A 111 -8.74 9.07 -0.49
C PHE A 111 -7.79 8.01 0.09
N LEU A 112 -6.87 7.51 -0.74
CA LEU A 112 -5.80 6.64 -0.30
C LEU A 112 -4.57 7.51 -0.07
N HIS A 113 -4.18 7.68 1.19
CA HIS A 113 -3.00 8.45 1.53
C HIS A 113 -1.74 7.59 1.32
N HIS A 114 -0.74 8.21 0.70
CA HIS A 114 0.62 7.67 0.63
C HIS A 114 1.38 8.07 1.89
N CYS A 115 2.17 7.15 2.44
CA CYS A 115 3.18 7.44 3.45
C CYS A 115 4.52 6.94 2.93
N PRO A 116 5.55 7.81 2.86
CA PRO A 116 6.87 7.42 2.39
C PRO A 116 7.44 6.23 3.17
N SER A 117 8.09 5.33 2.44
CA SER A 117 8.73 4.13 3.00
C SER A 117 9.89 4.50 3.94
N GLU A 118 10.54 5.64 3.72
CA GLU A 118 11.65 6.16 4.54
C GLU A 118 11.20 6.55 5.96
N ALA A 119 9.94 6.97 6.13
CA ALA A 119 9.41 7.42 7.42
C ALA A 119 9.16 6.26 8.42
N MET A 120 9.43 5.01 8.03
CA MET A 120 8.94 3.81 8.72
C MET A 120 10.07 2.87 9.20
N GLN A 121 11.34 3.25 8.99
CA GLN A 121 12.49 2.41 9.33
C GLN A 121 12.54 2.09 10.84
N GLY A 122 12.68 0.81 11.19
CA GLY A 122 12.99 0.35 12.53
C GLY A 122 11.80 0.07 13.47
N SER A 123 10.56 -0.07 12.97
CA SER A 123 9.39 -0.33 13.84
C SER A 123 8.70 -1.68 13.57
N ASN A 124 8.24 -2.35 14.63
CA ASN A 124 7.42 -3.57 14.55
C ASN A 124 6.12 -3.38 13.74
N LYS A 125 5.62 -2.15 13.65
CA LYS A 125 4.44 -1.80 12.84
C LYS A 125 4.70 -2.00 11.34
N ALA A 126 5.90 -1.69 10.89
CA ALA A 126 6.32 -1.81 9.50
C ALA A 126 6.42 -3.29 9.06
N GLN A 127 6.98 -4.14 9.92
CA GLN A 127 7.00 -5.60 9.71
C GLN A 127 5.58 -6.20 9.63
N LEU A 128 4.63 -5.67 10.40
CA LEU A 128 3.25 -6.10 10.34
C LEU A 128 2.55 -5.67 9.03
N SER A 129 2.79 -4.45 8.55
CA SER A 129 2.21 -3.95 7.29
C SER A 129 2.74 -4.69 6.06
N ILE A 130 4.04 -5.03 6.03
CA ILE A 130 4.59 -5.83 4.93
C ILE A 130 3.98 -7.24 4.90
N ARG A 131 3.81 -7.91 6.05
CA ARG A 131 3.16 -9.22 6.15
C ARG A 131 1.67 -9.18 5.77
N LYS A 132 0.96 -8.09 6.11
CA LYS A 132 -0.43 -7.88 5.65
C LYS A 132 -0.50 -7.75 4.12
N THR A 133 0.41 -6.96 3.56
CA THR A 133 0.52 -6.75 2.11
C THR A 133 0.82 -8.08 1.41
N TRP A 134 1.77 -8.86 1.93
CA TRP A 134 2.09 -10.20 1.45
C TRP A 134 0.84 -11.09 1.38
N ARG A 135 0.10 -11.23 2.49
CA ARG A 135 -1.10 -12.07 2.55
C ARG A 135 -2.17 -11.63 1.56
N ALA A 136 -2.37 -10.32 1.40
CA ALA A 136 -3.32 -9.78 0.43
C ALA A 136 -2.88 -10.07 -1.02
N CYS A 137 -1.63 -9.81 -1.36
CA CYS A 137 -1.09 -10.08 -2.69
C CYS A 137 -1.12 -11.58 -3.04
N CYS A 138 -0.77 -12.45 -2.09
CA CYS A 138 -0.93 -13.89 -2.25
C CYS A 138 -2.39 -14.29 -2.51
N SER A 139 -3.35 -13.74 -1.76
CA SER A 139 -4.77 -14.01 -1.97
C SER A 139 -5.26 -13.53 -3.35
N ILE A 140 -4.74 -12.41 -3.85
CA ILE A 140 -5.09 -11.86 -5.18
C ILE A 140 -4.49 -12.71 -6.29
N ALA A 141 -3.27 -13.22 -6.10
CA ALA A 141 -2.55 -14.05 -7.06
C ALA A 141 -2.87 -15.55 -6.94
N SER A 142 -3.79 -15.95 -6.07
CA SER A 142 -4.09 -17.37 -5.76
C SER A 142 -2.86 -18.19 -5.34
N ILE A 143 -1.95 -17.57 -4.57
CA ILE A 143 -0.76 -18.18 -4.00
C ILE A 143 -1.00 -18.48 -2.51
N SER A 144 -0.55 -19.64 -2.02
CA SER A 144 -0.59 -19.95 -0.58
C SER A 144 0.39 -19.08 0.20
N PRO A 145 -0.04 -18.26 1.18
CA PRO A 145 0.87 -17.37 1.91
C PRO A 145 1.89 -18.11 2.78
N ARG A 146 1.58 -19.33 3.25
CA ARG A 146 2.43 -20.13 4.16
C ARG A 146 3.43 -21.02 3.43
N LYS A 147 3.08 -21.46 2.22
CA LYS A 147 3.93 -22.29 1.36
C LYS A 147 3.86 -21.74 -0.07
N PRO A 148 4.42 -20.54 -0.30
CA PRO A 148 4.40 -19.92 -1.62
C PRO A 148 5.30 -20.71 -2.58
N HIS A 149 4.76 -21.11 -3.74
CA HIS A 149 5.54 -21.69 -4.84
C HIS A 149 6.26 -20.62 -5.66
N GLN A 150 5.78 -19.37 -5.60
CA GLN A 150 6.37 -18.20 -6.26
C GLN A 150 6.03 -16.92 -5.48
N LEU A 151 6.73 -15.83 -5.76
CA LEU A 151 6.42 -14.51 -5.22
C LEU A 151 5.28 -13.86 -6.01
N PRO A 152 4.34 -13.15 -5.35
CA PRO A 152 3.44 -12.24 -6.06
C PRO A 152 4.23 -11.19 -6.83
N ILE A 153 3.75 -10.77 -8.00
CA ILE A 153 4.44 -9.81 -8.90
C ILE A 153 4.94 -8.57 -8.14
N LEU A 154 4.12 -8.01 -7.24
CA LEU A 154 4.48 -6.82 -6.49
C LEU A 154 5.76 -7.00 -5.62
N PHE A 155 6.02 -8.20 -5.12
CA PHE A 155 7.24 -8.53 -4.36
C PHE A 155 8.41 -8.97 -5.25
N ALA A 156 8.13 -9.37 -6.50
CA ALA A 156 9.14 -9.89 -7.41
C ALA A 156 9.75 -8.81 -8.33
N LEU A 157 9.04 -7.71 -8.56
CA LEU A 157 9.36 -6.70 -9.59
C LEU A 157 10.75 -6.09 -9.45
N ASP A 158 11.13 -5.65 -8.24
CA ASP A 158 12.41 -4.98 -8.03
C ASP A 158 13.60 -5.90 -8.38
N ALA A 159 13.49 -7.18 -8.02
CA ALA A 159 14.48 -8.20 -8.36
C ALA A 159 14.47 -8.54 -9.86
N GLN A 160 13.30 -8.73 -10.45
CA GLN A 160 13.16 -9.09 -11.88
C GLN A 160 13.66 -7.99 -12.82
N LEU A 161 13.44 -6.73 -12.46
CA LEU A 161 13.80 -5.57 -13.27
C LEU A 161 15.17 -4.99 -12.92
N HIS A 162 15.94 -5.64 -12.03
CA HIS A 162 17.27 -5.20 -11.60
C HIS A 162 17.30 -3.74 -11.12
N ILE A 163 16.31 -3.36 -10.31
CA ILE A 163 16.17 -1.98 -9.83
C ILE A 163 17.29 -1.65 -8.83
N PRO A 164 18.06 -0.57 -9.03
CA PRO A 164 19.08 -0.14 -8.06
C PRO A 164 18.47 0.12 -6.69
N ASP A 165 19.13 -0.37 -5.64
CA ASP A 165 18.67 -0.32 -4.25
C ASP A 165 17.25 -0.90 -4.04
N GLY A 166 16.76 -1.76 -4.93
CA GLY A 166 15.44 -2.37 -4.85
C GLY A 166 15.23 -3.25 -3.62
N TYR A 167 13.99 -3.65 -3.37
CA TYR A 167 13.68 -4.63 -2.33
C TYR A 167 13.73 -6.06 -2.88
N TYR A 168 14.55 -6.90 -2.27
CA TYR A 168 14.74 -8.29 -2.66
C TYR A 168 14.16 -9.20 -1.59
N TYR A 169 13.20 -10.03 -1.98
CA TYR A 169 12.52 -10.97 -1.07
C TYR A 169 12.75 -12.40 -1.51
N THR A 170 12.73 -13.30 -0.54
CA THR A 170 12.67 -14.74 -0.77
C THR A 170 11.36 -15.33 -0.25
N THR A 171 10.95 -16.47 -0.82
CA THR A 171 9.75 -17.18 -0.35
C THR A 171 9.88 -17.67 1.09
N ALA A 172 11.11 -17.90 1.59
CA ALA A 172 11.39 -18.40 2.93
C ALA A 172 11.08 -17.36 4.03
N GLU A 173 11.26 -16.07 3.75
CA GLU A 173 11.03 -14.97 4.71
C GLU A 173 9.60 -14.94 5.24
N PHE A 174 8.62 -15.33 4.42
CA PHE A 174 7.21 -15.30 4.76
C PHE A 174 6.64 -16.65 5.22
N GLN A 175 7.45 -17.71 5.28
CA GLN A 175 7.02 -19.06 5.70
C GLN A 175 6.88 -19.19 7.21
N SER A 176 7.64 -18.43 8.00
CA SER A 176 7.60 -18.50 9.46
C SER A 176 6.66 -17.43 10.05
N ASP A 177 5.87 -17.83 11.04
CA ASP A 177 5.04 -16.94 11.87
C ASP A 177 5.89 -16.12 12.87
N GLN A 178 7.22 -16.18 12.76
CA GLN A 178 8.15 -15.50 13.67
C GLN A 178 8.05 -13.98 13.47
N THR A 179 7.63 -13.31 14.54
CA THR A 179 7.52 -11.85 14.67
C THR A 179 8.85 -11.16 14.96
N GLU A 180 9.99 -11.85 14.93
CA GLU A 180 11.29 -11.29 15.30
C GLU A 180 12.38 -11.68 14.27
N PRO A 181 13.19 -10.74 13.77
CA PRO A 181 14.29 -11.05 12.87
C PRO A 181 15.49 -11.60 13.66
N LYS A 182 16.12 -12.67 13.16
CA LYS A 182 17.51 -12.98 13.51
C LYS A 182 18.39 -11.88 12.90
N HIS A 183 19.05 -11.11 13.75
CA HIS A 183 20.06 -10.14 13.35
C HIS A 183 21.26 -10.90 12.77
N ASP A 184 21.54 -10.73 11.49
CA ASP A 184 22.81 -11.13 10.89
C ASP A 184 23.31 -9.94 10.05
N ASP A 185 24.51 -9.45 10.37
CA ASP A 185 25.06 -8.14 10.01
C ASP A 185 25.53 -8.03 8.54
N THR A 186 24.81 -8.66 7.60
CA THR A 186 25.24 -8.68 6.19
C THR A 186 24.36 -7.77 5.33
N LEU A 187 24.91 -6.59 5.00
CA LEU A 187 24.57 -5.58 3.97
C LEU A 187 23.67 -5.99 2.77
N ALA A 188 22.45 -6.42 3.01
CA ALA A 188 21.32 -6.25 2.11
C ALA A 188 20.37 -5.24 2.76
N ILE A 189 19.83 -4.28 2.00
CA ILE A 189 18.82 -3.35 2.54
C ILE A 189 17.56 -4.19 2.85
N TYR A 190 17.49 -4.73 4.06
CA TYR A 190 16.46 -5.64 4.51
C TYR A 190 15.10 -4.90 4.54
N ALA A 191 14.20 -5.32 3.67
CA ALA A 191 12.88 -4.73 3.49
C ALA A 191 11.87 -5.13 4.59
N GLY A 192 12.35 -5.33 5.82
CA GLY A 192 11.54 -5.56 7.02
C GLY A 192 10.85 -4.28 7.55
N ASN A 193 11.09 -3.13 6.93
CA ASN A 193 10.89 -1.83 7.57
C ASN A 193 9.90 -0.91 6.87
N ILE A 194 8.92 -1.46 6.15
CA ILE A 194 8.00 -0.65 5.34
C ILE A 194 6.59 -0.66 5.94
N GLY A 195 6.03 0.53 6.23
CA GLY A 195 4.64 0.79 5.87
C GLY A 195 3.83 1.70 6.78
N CYS A 196 3.03 2.60 6.19
CA CYS A 196 1.66 2.83 6.64
C CYS A 196 0.75 3.48 5.59
N THR A 197 -0.49 2.99 5.39
CA THR A 197 -1.50 3.69 4.56
C THR A 197 -2.84 3.85 5.27
N THR A 198 -2.85 4.35 6.51
CA THR A 198 -3.99 5.07 7.12
C THR A 198 -3.61 5.64 8.50
N LEU A 199 -3.53 6.97 8.64
CA LEU A 199 -3.76 7.62 9.94
C LEU A 199 -5.25 8.00 10.01
N LYS A 200 -6.01 7.30 10.85
CA LYS A 200 -7.26 7.87 11.37
C LYS A 200 -6.83 8.90 12.42
N SER A 201 -7.02 10.18 12.12
CA SER A 201 -7.05 11.21 13.16
C SER A 201 -8.37 11.07 13.90
N GLY A 202 -8.31 10.66 15.16
CA GLY A 202 -9.45 10.55 16.05
C GLY A 202 -8.92 10.63 17.48
N ASP A 203 -9.38 11.65 18.19
CA ASP A 203 -8.92 12.14 19.49
C ASP A 203 -8.85 11.07 20.60
N GLY A 204 -7.83 11.18 21.46
CA GLY A 204 -7.66 10.33 22.64
C GLY A 204 -6.46 10.77 23.48
N ASN A 205 -6.72 11.66 24.43
CA ASN A 205 -5.81 12.11 25.49
C ASN A 205 -5.28 10.92 26.32
N ALA A 206 -3.96 10.79 26.50
CA ALA A 206 -3.35 10.07 27.62
C ALA A 206 -1.87 10.44 27.77
N ASP A 207 -1.52 10.77 29.01
CA ASP A 207 -0.29 11.35 29.50
C ASP A 207 0.91 10.39 29.53
N GLY A 208 2.14 10.94 29.52
CA GLY A 208 3.34 10.21 29.94
C GLY A 208 4.67 10.65 29.30
N ALA A 209 5.29 11.66 29.92
CA ALA A 209 6.73 11.90 30.18
C ALA A 209 7.75 10.83 29.68
N ASP A 210 9.01 11.08 29.27
CA ASP A 210 9.96 12.19 29.42
C ASP A 210 11.19 11.94 28.49
N SER A 211 11.90 13.03 28.13
CA SER A 211 13.33 13.17 27.78
C SER A 211 13.91 12.38 26.58
N SER A 212 14.72 12.94 25.68
CA SER A 212 15.76 13.96 25.87
C SER A 212 16.11 14.65 24.55
N ALA A 213 16.62 15.87 24.70
CA ALA A 213 16.94 16.83 23.68
C ALA A 213 18.10 16.42 22.74
N SER A 214 18.00 16.80 21.47
CA SER A 214 19.14 17.42 20.79
C SER A 214 18.63 18.57 19.90
N SER A 215 18.97 19.76 20.35
CA SER A 215 18.86 21.02 19.64
C SER A 215 19.87 21.08 18.50
N CYS A 216 19.43 21.45 17.29
CA CYS A 216 20.24 22.25 16.38
C CYS A 216 19.38 23.37 15.78
N SER A 217 19.72 24.59 16.21
CA SER A 217 19.22 25.86 15.69
C SER A 217 19.89 26.22 14.36
N SER A 218 19.33 27.26 13.73
CA SER A 218 19.83 28.09 12.61
C SER A 218 19.38 27.64 11.20
N GLY A 219 18.74 28.46 10.36
CA GLY A 219 18.43 29.88 10.50
C GLY A 219 17.29 30.31 9.58
N SER A 220 16.52 31.28 10.08
CA SER A 220 15.52 32.03 9.34
C SER A 220 16.20 33.00 8.36
N SER A 221 15.72 33.09 7.12
CA SER A 221 15.99 34.24 6.27
C SER A 221 14.67 34.88 5.86
N CYS A 222 14.47 36.08 6.37
CA CYS A 222 13.43 37.02 6.01
C CYS A 222 13.88 37.82 4.77
N GLY A 223 12.95 38.12 3.88
CA GLY A 223 13.21 38.93 2.68
C GLY A 223 11.93 39.55 2.17
N SER A 224 11.42 40.54 2.88
CA SER A 224 10.38 41.45 2.38
C SER A 224 10.92 42.88 2.50
N GLY A 225 11.03 43.58 1.38
CA GLY A 225 11.49 44.96 1.30
C GLY A 225 11.14 45.57 -0.04
N CYS A 226 10.39 46.67 0.01
CA CYS A 226 9.81 47.42 -1.10
C CYS A 226 10.80 48.43 -1.73
N SER A 227 10.51 48.82 -2.97
CA SER A 227 10.88 50.09 -3.62
C SER A 227 9.87 50.30 -4.75
N SER A 228 8.96 51.27 -4.63
CA SER A 228 9.07 52.66 -5.14
C SER A 228 9.25 52.70 -6.66
#